data_AF-A0AAN6EHH6-F1
#
_entry.id   AF-A0AAN6EHH6-F1
#
_cell.length_a   1.000
_cell.length_b   1.000
_cell.length_c   1.000
_cell.angle_alpha   90.00
_cell.angle_beta   90.00
_cell.angle_gamma   90.00
#
_symmetry.space_group_name_H-M   'P 1'
#
loop_
_entity.id
_entity.type
_entity.pdbx_description
1 polymer ?
#
loop_
_entity_poly.entity_id
_entity_poly.type
_entity_poly.pdbx_seq_one_letter_code
_entity_poly.pdbx_strand_id
1 'polypeptide(L)'
;MGLNIRLKIDRLDRAVAQSKIGHWFRLDGSGAKRARMGSKFTTELRGGLATFVTMSYIISTSALILTDTGGTCDCDREQFGATCDSDPAYTTCLQTIKMDMITATCAVSCITSVLMGLLANLPIALAPGMGLIAYFTYTVVGYHGT
;
A
#
# COMPACT_ATOMS: atom_id res chain seq x y z
N MET A 1 6.69 -19.75 29.90
CA MET A 1 7.11 -19.37 28.53
C MET A 1 7.12 -17.84 28.30
N GLY A 2 6.08 -17.09 28.70
CA GLY A 2 5.93 -15.66 28.33
C GLY A 2 6.94 -14.65 28.93
N LEU A 3 7.53 -14.93 30.09
CA LEU A 3 8.46 -14.00 30.76
C LEU A 3 9.80 -13.84 30.01
N ASN A 4 10.30 -14.93 29.41
CA ASN A 4 11.58 -14.95 28.67
C ASN A 4 11.50 -14.18 27.35
N ILE A 5 10.35 -14.24 26.67
CA ILE A 5 10.10 -13.50 25.42
C ILE A 5 10.03 -12.00 25.68
N ARG A 6 9.34 -11.59 26.75
CA ARG A 6 9.17 -10.19 27.11
C ARG A 6 10.50 -9.52 27.47
N LEU A 7 11.37 -10.22 28.20
CA LEU A 7 12.73 -9.74 28.52
C LEU A 7 13.62 -9.62 27.27
N LYS A 8 13.51 -10.55 26.31
CA LYS A 8 14.24 -10.46 25.03
C LYS A 8 13.78 -9.27 24.20
N ILE A 9 12.47 -9.04 24.14
CA ILE A 9 11.87 -7.89 23.45
C ILE A 9 12.33 -6.57 24.10
N ASP A 10 12.24 -6.45 25.42
CA ASP A 10 12.66 -5.24 26.13
C ASP A 10 14.18 -4.99 26.05
N ARG A 11 15.00 -6.03 25.83
CA ARG A 11 16.45 -5.88 25.58
C ARG A 11 16.71 -5.35 24.16
N LEU A 12 16.00 -5.87 23.17
CA LEU A 12 16.05 -5.40 21.78
C LEU A 12 15.57 -3.95 21.67
N ASP A 13 14.43 -3.61 22.27
CA ASP A 13 13.89 -2.25 22.25
C ASP A 13 14.87 -1.24 22.87
N ARG A 14 15.50 -1.58 24.01
CA ARG A 14 16.52 -0.71 24.64
C ARG A 14 17.80 -0.59 23.82
N ALA A 15 18.27 -1.69 23.22
CA ALA A 15 19.45 -1.67 22.35
C ALA A 15 19.24 -0.79 21.12
N VAL A 16 18.05 -0.86 20.51
CA VAL A 16 17.68 -0.03 19.35
C VAL A 16 17.46 1.42 19.77
N ALA A 17 16.84 1.68 20.93
CA ALA A 17 16.63 3.04 21.44
C ALA A 17 17.94 3.81 21.66
N GLN A 18 18.99 3.14 22.14
CA GLN A 18 20.32 3.75 22.37
C GLN A 18 21.15 3.92 21.08
N SER A 19 20.70 3.38 19.95
CA SER A 19 21.40 3.51 18.67
C SER A 19 21.16 4.86 17.99
N LYS A 20 21.97 5.21 16.98
CA LYS A 20 21.75 6.41 16.13
C LYS A 20 20.38 6.41 15.46
N ILE A 21 19.83 5.23 15.17
CA ILE A 21 18.49 5.05 14.60
C ILE A 21 17.42 5.48 15.61
N GLY A 22 17.57 5.08 16.87
CA GLY A 22 16.66 5.48 17.94
C GLY A 22 16.65 6.99 18.19
N HIS A 23 17.82 7.64 18.08
CA HIS A 23 17.91 9.10 18.17
C HIS A 23 17.30 9.82 16.95
N TRP A 24 17.41 9.24 15.75
CA TRP A 24 16.82 9.80 14.52
C TRP A 24 15.29 9.69 14.49
N PHE A 25 14.74 8.52 14.84
CA PHE A 25 13.30 8.27 14.93
C PHE A 25 12.65 8.77 16.23
N ARG A 26 13.46 9.32 17.17
CA ARG A 26 12.99 9.82 18.48
C ARG A 26 12.25 8.75 19.29
N LEU A 27 12.79 7.54 19.30
CA LEU A 27 12.27 6.41 20.07
C LEU A 27 12.35 6.69 21.59
N ASP A 28 11.49 6.02 22.35
CA ASP A 28 11.49 6.14 23.80
C ASP A 28 12.81 5.62 24.40
N GLY A 29 13.45 6.39 25.28
CA GLY A 29 14.76 6.07 25.85
C GLY A 29 15.99 6.44 25.01
N SER A 30 15.83 7.15 23.88
CA SER A 30 16.93 7.58 22.99
C SER A 30 17.67 8.86 23.40
N GLY A 31 17.20 9.56 24.44
CA GLY A 31 17.78 10.83 24.90
C GLY A 31 17.53 12.04 23.97
N ALA A 32 16.74 11.88 22.90
CA ALA A 32 16.39 12.96 21.99
C ALA A 32 15.47 14.01 22.66
N LYS A 33 15.69 15.30 22.36
CA LYS A 33 14.98 16.48 22.94
C LYS A 33 13.44 16.45 22.76
N ARG A 34 12.88 15.53 21.96
CA ARG A 34 11.44 15.26 21.77
C ARG A 34 11.16 13.77 21.53
N ALA A 35 11.62 12.90 22.42
CA ALA A 35 11.31 11.47 22.37
C ALA A 35 9.79 11.23 22.52
N ARG A 36 9.22 10.31 21.72
CA ARG A 36 7.82 9.90 21.86
C ARG A 36 7.68 8.85 22.96
N MET A 37 7.05 9.21 24.07
CA MET A 37 6.79 8.29 25.19
C MET A 37 5.93 7.10 24.72
N GLY A 38 6.38 5.87 24.98
CA GLY A 38 5.71 4.63 24.59
C GLY A 38 6.01 4.12 23.17
N SER A 39 6.79 4.86 22.36
CA SER A 39 7.20 4.43 21.01
C SER A 39 8.41 3.50 21.09
N LYS A 40 8.14 2.20 21.23
CA LYS A 40 9.13 1.12 21.16
C LYS A 40 9.26 0.63 19.71
N PHE A 41 10.43 0.12 19.34
CA PHE A 41 10.68 -0.43 18.00
C PHE A 41 9.69 -1.56 17.66
N THR A 42 9.38 -2.45 18.61
CA THR A 42 8.39 -3.51 18.39
C THR A 42 6.96 -2.99 18.20
N THR A 43 6.58 -1.92 18.90
CA THR A 43 5.26 -1.27 18.75
C THR A 43 5.13 -0.61 17.38
N GLU A 44 6.17 0.09 16.93
CA GLU A 44 6.21 0.73 15.61
C GLU A 44 6.21 -0.30 14.48
N LEU A 45 7.00 -1.38 14.62
CA LEU A 45 7.02 -2.46 13.63
C LEU A 45 5.65 -3.13 13.48
N ARG A 46 4.91 -3.30 14.59
CA ARG A 46 3.54 -3.82 14.55
C ARG A 46 2.57 -2.85 13.86
N GLY A 47 2.73 -1.54 14.10
CA GLY A 47 1.98 -0.50 13.38
C GLY A 47 2.28 -0.52 11.88
N GLY A 48 3.56 -0.66 11.52
CA GLY A 48 4.03 -0.81 10.14
C GLY A 48 3.43 -2.03 9.46
N LEU A 49 3.45 -3.20 10.12
CA LEU A 49 2.83 -4.43 9.62
C LEU A 49 1.33 -4.27 9.38
N ALA A 50 0.60 -3.60 10.28
CA ALA A 50 -0.82 -3.31 10.06
C ALA A 50 -1.02 -2.45 8.81
N THR A 51 -0.23 -1.38 8.66
CA THR A 51 -0.31 -0.52 7.47
C THR A 51 0.07 -1.25 6.19
N PHE A 52 1.06 -2.14 6.22
CA PHE A 52 1.45 -2.96 5.06
C PHE A 52 0.29 -3.84 4.57
N VAL A 53 -0.42 -4.49 5.49
CA VAL A 53 -1.58 -5.33 5.15
C VAL A 53 -2.74 -4.50 4.62
N THR A 54 -3.01 -3.33 5.21
CA THR A 54 -4.04 -2.43 4.64
C THR A 54 -3.66 -1.93 3.26
N MET A 55 -2.36 -1.65 3.04
CA MET A 55 -1.87 -1.13 1.77
C MET A 55 -1.91 -2.18 0.67
N SER A 56 -1.55 -3.43 0.98
CA SER A 56 -1.60 -4.51 0.00
C SER A 56 -3.03 -4.76 -0.50
N TYR A 57 -4.02 -4.66 0.38
CA TYR A 57 -5.43 -4.71 0.01
C TYR A 57 -5.83 -3.53 -0.89
N ILE A 58 -5.48 -2.30 -0.51
CA ILE A 58 -5.78 -1.10 -1.30
C ILE A 58 -5.17 -1.20 -2.71
N ILE A 59 -3.90 -1.61 -2.81
CA ILE A 59 -3.24 -1.74 -4.12
C ILE A 59 -3.92 -2.81 -4.97
N SER A 60 -4.20 -3.98 -4.41
CA SER A 60 -4.86 -5.07 -5.14
C SER A 60 -6.25 -4.67 -5.63
N THR A 61 -7.03 -4.04 -4.75
CA THR A 61 -8.40 -3.60 -5.09
C THR A 61 -8.40 -2.43 -6.08
N SER A 62 -7.42 -1.52 -6.01
CA SER A 62 -7.33 -0.41 -6.96
C SER A 62 -7.11 -0.88 -8.40
N ALA A 63 -6.29 -1.90 -8.60
CA ALA A 63 -6.07 -2.49 -9.92
C ALA A 63 -7.32 -3.20 -10.43
N LEU A 64 -8.02 -3.96 -9.57
CA LEU A 64 -9.26 -4.64 -9.94
C LEU A 64 -10.30 -3.64 -10.47
N ILE A 65 -10.60 -2.60 -9.70
CA ILE A 65 -11.60 -1.59 -10.07
C ILE A 65 -11.20 -0.88 -11.37
N LEU A 66 -9.93 -0.48 -11.51
CA LEU A 66 -9.46 0.20 -12.72
C LEU A 66 -9.58 -0.68 -13.96
N THR A 67 -9.33 -1.98 -13.84
CA THR A 67 -9.44 -2.89 -14.98
C THR A 67 -10.86 -3.19 -15.41
N ASP A 68 -11.87 -2.93 -14.56
CA ASP A 68 -13.27 -3.01 -14.96
C ASP A 68 -13.65 -1.92 -15.98
N THR A 69 -12.81 -0.92 -16.23
CA THR A 69 -13.02 0.04 -17.33
C THR A 69 -12.74 -0.52 -18.72
N GLY A 70 -12.07 -1.68 -18.80
CA GLY A 70 -11.56 -2.23 -20.05
C GLY A 70 -10.14 -1.78 -20.42
N GLY A 71 -9.62 -0.71 -19.79
CA GLY A 71 -8.25 -0.25 -19.98
C GLY A 71 -7.92 0.03 -21.45
N THR A 72 -6.74 -0.40 -21.90
CA THR A 72 -6.27 -0.27 -23.29
C THR A 72 -6.57 -1.51 -24.13
N CYS A 73 -7.41 -2.44 -23.65
CA CYS A 73 -7.76 -3.64 -24.38
C CYS A 73 -8.81 -3.30 -25.43
N ASP A 74 -8.60 -3.78 -26.65
CA ASP A 74 -9.57 -3.62 -27.72
C ASP A 74 -10.65 -4.70 -27.61
N CYS A 75 -11.88 -4.34 -27.94
CA CYS A 75 -12.99 -5.28 -27.97
C CYS A 75 -13.84 -5.06 -29.23
N ASP A 76 -14.01 -6.14 -29.99
CA ASP A 76 -14.96 -6.23 -31.08
C ASP A 76 -16.40 -6.34 -30.57
N ARG A 77 -17.01 -5.18 -30.28
CA ARG A 77 -18.38 -5.06 -29.76
C ARG A 77 -19.46 -5.61 -30.69
N GLU A 78 -19.17 -5.72 -31.98
CA GLU A 78 -20.12 -6.27 -32.97
C GLU A 78 -20.31 -7.78 -32.80
N GLN A 79 -19.27 -8.50 -32.38
CA GLN A 79 -19.29 -9.96 -32.27
C GLN A 79 -19.60 -10.45 -30.85
N PHE A 80 -19.15 -9.71 -29.83
CA PHE A 80 -19.22 -10.14 -28.42
C PHE A 80 -20.14 -9.28 -27.53
N GLY A 81 -20.85 -8.30 -28.12
CA GLY A 81 -21.77 -7.42 -27.40
C GLY A 81 -21.08 -6.32 -26.60
N ALA A 82 -21.87 -5.61 -25.77
CA ALA A 82 -21.40 -4.40 -25.09
C ALA A 82 -20.34 -4.67 -24.00
N THR A 83 -20.40 -5.81 -23.31
CA THR A 83 -19.56 -6.10 -22.14
C THR A 83 -18.37 -7.03 -22.43
N CYS A 84 -18.18 -7.54 -23.64
CA CYS A 84 -16.93 -8.21 -24.06
C CYS A 84 -16.45 -9.41 -23.20
N ASP A 85 -17.29 -9.94 -22.31
CA ASP A 85 -16.89 -10.98 -21.34
C ASP A 85 -16.60 -12.35 -21.99
N SER A 86 -17.10 -12.54 -23.20
CA SER A 86 -17.00 -13.80 -23.94
C SER A 86 -15.74 -13.92 -24.79
N ASP A 87 -14.96 -12.83 -24.93
CA ASP A 87 -13.73 -12.83 -25.73
C ASP A 87 -12.51 -13.28 -24.89
N PRO A 88 -11.87 -14.41 -25.23
CA PRO A 88 -10.66 -14.86 -24.54
C PRO A 88 -9.46 -13.93 -24.73
N ALA A 89 -9.37 -13.18 -25.83
CA ALA A 89 -8.26 -12.23 -26.07
C ALA A 89 -8.38 -11.01 -25.15
N TYR A 90 -9.59 -10.49 -24.99
CA TYR A 90 -9.88 -9.40 -24.06
C TYR A 90 -9.57 -9.76 -22.60
N THR A 91 -9.98 -10.94 -22.12
CA THR A 91 -9.74 -11.35 -20.73
C THR A 91 -8.25 -11.58 -20.41
N THR A 92 -7.45 -12.06 -21.38
CA THR A 92 -5.99 -12.18 -21.21
C THR A 92 -5.28 -10.82 -21.22
N CYS A 93 -5.74 -9.88 -22.06
CA CYS A 93 -5.27 -8.51 -22.03
C CYS A 93 -5.55 -7.84 -20.67
N LEU A 94 -6.77 -7.98 -20.14
CA LEU A 94 -7.14 -7.43 -18.83
C LEU A 94 -6.27 -7.97 -17.70
N GLN A 95 -5.94 -9.26 -17.71
CA GLN A 95 -5.03 -9.85 -16.71
C GLN A 95 -3.63 -9.23 -16.76
N THR A 96 -3.13 -8.90 -17.94
CA THR A 96 -1.83 -8.24 -18.11
C THR A 96 -1.86 -6.85 -17.48
N ILE A 97 -2.87 -6.04 -17.83
CA ILE A 97 -3.04 -4.69 -17.28
C ILE A 97 -3.21 -4.72 -15.76
N LYS A 98 -3.94 -5.69 -15.20
CA LYS A 98 -4.10 -5.87 -13.74
C LYS A 98 -2.75 -5.93 -13.03
N MET A 99 -1.80 -6.72 -13.54
CA MET A 99 -0.49 -6.89 -12.92
C MET A 99 0.40 -5.65 -13.11
N ASP A 100 0.33 -5.01 -14.27
CA ASP A 100 1.07 -3.78 -14.54
C ASP A 100 0.63 -2.63 -13.62
N MET A 101 -0.68 -2.50 -13.37
CA MET A 101 -1.22 -1.48 -12.47
C MET A 101 -0.82 -1.73 -11.02
N ILE A 102 -0.80 -2.99 -10.56
CA ILE A 102 -0.34 -3.36 -9.22
C ILE A 102 1.13 -2.99 -9.06
N THR A 103 1.99 -3.37 -10.00
CA THR A 103 3.43 -3.13 -9.92
C THR A 103 3.76 -1.64 -9.99
N ALA A 104 3.13 -0.89 -10.89
CA ALA A 104 3.29 0.56 -10.98
C ALA A 104 2.85 1.27 -9.69
N THR A 105 1.67 0.92 -9.15
CA THR A 105 1.13 1.54 -7.93
C THR A 105 1.99 1.21 -6.71
N CYS A 106 2.47 -0.03 -6.59
CA CYS A 106 3.44 -0.44 -5.57
C CYS A 106 4.70 0.41 -5.61
N ALA A 107 5.29 0.59 -6.80
CA ALA A 107 6.53 1.36 -6.98
C ALA A 107 6.34 2.83 -6.58
N VAL A 108 5.27 3.47 -7.06
CA VAL A 108 4.97 4.88 -6.74
C VAL A 108 4.65 5.05 -5.26
N SER A 109 3.87 4.16 -4.66
CA SER A 109 3.53 4.21 -3.23
C SER A 109 4.77 4.03 -2.34
N CYS A 110 5.69 3.16 -2.75
CA CYS A 110 6.96 2.94 -2.06
C CYS A 110 7.83 4.20 -2.10
N ILE A 111 8.05 4.76 -3.29
CA ILE A 111 8.86 5.97 -3.46
C ILE A 111 8.27 7.14 -2.67
N THR A 112 6.96 7.35 -2.76
CA THR A 112 6.28 8.44 -2.07
C THR A 112 6.34 8.28 -0.55
N SER A 113 6.13 7.06 -0.04
CA SER A 113 6.22 6.79 1.39
C SER A 113 7.65 6.94 1.94
N VAL A 114 8.66 6.55 1.15
CA VAL A 114 10.08 6.75 1.52
C VAL A 114 10.43 8.24 1.53
N LEU A 115 10.04 8.99 0.51
CA LEU A 115 10.28 10.43 0.45
C LEU A 115 9.60 11.16 1.62
N MET A 116 8.36 10.79 1.95
CA MET A 116 7.64 11.38 3.09
C MET A 116 8.32 11.03 4.42
N GLY A 117 8.75 9.77 4.60
CA GLY A 117 9.46 9.33 5.79
C GLY A 117 10.81 10.02 5.98
N LEU A 118 11.59 10.20 4.91
CA LEU A 118 12.93 10.80 4.97
C LEU A 118 12.92 12.33 5.04
N LEU A 119 12.06 12.99 4.26
CA LEU A 119 12.03 14.46 4.16
C LEU A 119 11.16 15.10 5.24
N ALA A 120 9.97 14.56 5.49
CA ALA A 120 9.03 15.13 6.45
C ALA A 120 9.24 14.60 7.87
N ASN A 121 9.94 13.47 8.06
CA ASN A 121 10.18 12.83 9.36
C ASN A 121 8.86 12.55 10.12
N LEU A 122 7.82 12.18 9.36
CA LEU A 122 6.51 11.74 9.85
C LEU A 122 6.17 10.34 9.30
N PRO A 123 5.73 9.39 10.15
CA PRO A 123 5.37 8.05 9.73
C PRO A 123 3.94 8.02 9.14
N ILE A 124 3.78 8.50 7.90
CA ILE A 124 2.51 8.47 7.17
C ILE A 124 2.69 7.65 5.90
N ALA A 125 1.91 6.58 5.76
CA ALA A 125 1.82 5.81 4.53
C ALA A 125 0.87 6.52 3.55
N LEU A 126 1.31 6.69 2.30
CA LEU A 126 0.54 7.42 1.27
C LEU A 126 0.01 6.43 0.25
N ALA A 127 -1.32 6.32 0.18
CA ALA A 127 -2.05 5.35 -0.63
C ALA A 127 -2.96 6.05 -1.66
N PRO A 128 -3.30 5.40 -2.79
CA PRO A 128 -4.31 5.91 -3.71
C PRO A 128 -5.71 5.92 -3.06
N GLY A 129 -6.48 6.98 -3.34
CA GLY A 129 -7.83 7.14 -2.80
C GLY A 129 -8.86 6.26 -3.52
N MET A 130 -9.32 5.20 -2.86
CA MET A 130 -10.26 4.21 -3.42
C MET A 130 -11.60 4.81 -3.91
N GLY A 131 -12.08 5.91 -3.32
CA GLY A 131 -13.36 6.51 -3.70
C GLY A 131 -13.34 7.20 -5.06
N LEU A 132 -12.23 7.85 -5.40
CA LEU A 132 -12.09 8.59 -6.66
C LEU A 132 -11.99 7.63 -7.86
N ILE A 133 -11.28 6.51 -7.67
CA ILE A 133 -11.16 5.50 -8.72
C ILE A 133 -12.50 4.85 -9.01
N ALA A 134 -13.31 4.52 -7.99
CA ALA A 134 -14.61 3.89 -8.16
C ALA A 134 -15.63 4.83 -8.84
N TYR A 135 -15.57 6.12 -8.50
CA TYR A 135 -16.39 7.13 -9.18
C TYR A 135 -16.02 7.19 -10.67
N PHE A 136 -14.74 7.32 -10.99
CA PHE A 136 -14.30 7.39 -12.38
C PHE A 136 -14.69 6.12 -13.16
N THR A 137 -14.43 4.93 -12.62
CA THR A 137 -14.69 3.68 -13.34
C THR A 137 -16.16 3.42 -13.57
N TYR A 138 -17.02 3.58 -12.56
CA TYR A 138 -18.43 3.19 -12.70
C TYR A 138 -19.36 4.32 -13.14
N THR A 139 -18.99 5.59 -12.95
CA THR A 139 -19.86 6.73 -13.32
C THR A 139 -19.41 7.46 -14.58
N VAL A 140 -18.10 7.50 -14.87
CA VAL A 140 -17.57 8.23 -16.03
C VAL A 140 -17.33 7.28 -17.20
N VAL A 141 -16.67 6.14 -16.95
CA VAL A 141 -16.35 5.18 -18.01
C VAL A 141 -17.45 4.14 -18.20
N GLY A 142 -18.00 3.63 -17.10
CA GLY A 142 -18.92 2.48 -17.15
C GLY A 142 -18.15 1.15 -17.21
N TYR A 143 -18.87 0.05 -16.96
CA TYR A 143 -18.28 -1.29 -16.98
C TYR A 143 -17.85 -1.65 -18.41
N HIS A 144 -16.57 -1.92 -18.62
CA HIS A 144 -15.96 -2.16 -19.94
C HIS A 144 -16.23 -1.04 -20.99
N GLY A 145 -16.49 0.18 -20.51
CA GLY A 145 -16.71 1.34 -21.37
C GLY A 145 -18.09 1.37 -22.06
N THR A 146 -19.12 0.82 -21.42
CA THR A 146 -20.53 0.88 -21.86
C THR A 146 -21.31 2.06 -21.29
#